data_AF-A0A2I8VKH8-F1
#
_entry.id   AF-A0A2I8VKH8-F1
#
_cell.length_a   1.000
_cell.length_b   1.000
_cell.length_c   1.000
_cell.angle_alpha   90.00
_cell.angle_beta   90.00
_cell.angle_gamma   90.00
#
_symmetry.space_group_name_H-M   'P 1'
#
loop_
_entity.id
_entity.type
_entity.pdbx_description
1 polymer ?
#
loop_
_entity_poly.entity_id
_entity_poly.type
_entity_poly.pdbx_seq_one_letter_code
_entity_poly.pdbx_strand_id
1 'polypeptide(L)'
;MADDSLGTTAQYEAAYRGGRDAVLSVLSGVMWVVLGAVGVGLLWMTAIALTNGTASLATFLLALFGAVITVLAGDELYHRLLGRTPIF
;
A
#
# COMPACT_ATOMS: atom_id res chain seq x y z
N MET A 1 -43.32 -16.58 -10.54
CA MET A 1 -42.13 -17.19 -9.90
C MET A 1 -40.84 -16.84 -10.65
N ALA A 2 -40.67 -15.58 -11.10
CA ALA A 2 -39.44 -15.11 -11.75
C ALA A 2 -38.76 -13.95 -10.99
N ASP A 3 -39.48 -13.32 -10.06
CA ASP A 3 -38.96 -12.20 -9.26
C ASP A 3 -37.95 -12.64 -8.20
N ASP A 4 -38.09 -13.85 -7.65
CA ASP A 4 -37.17 -14.40 -6.64
C ASP A 4 -35.76 -14.69 -7.20
N SER A 5 -35.65 -15.06 -8.47
CA SER A 5 -34.36 -15.37 -9.12
C SER A 5 -33.56 -14.11 -9.47
N LEU A 6 -34.25 -13.01 -9.80
CA LEU A 6 -33.65 -11.69 -10.06
C LEU A 6 -33.18 -11.01 -8.76
N GLY A 7 -33.94 -11.16 -7.66
CA GLY A 7 -33.55 -10.67 -6.34
C GLY A 7 -32.32 -11.38 -5.77
N THR A 8 -32.24 -12.71 -5.95
CA THR A 8 -31.08 -13.50 -5.52
C THR A 8 -29.84 -13.25 -6.38
N THR A 9 -29.98 -13.03 -7.69
CA THR A 9 -28.84 -12.65 -8.55
C THR A 9 -28.31 -11.26 -8.22
N ALA A 10 -29.18 -10.28 -7.94
CA ALA A 10 -28.75 -8.95 -7.52
C ALA A 10 -28.04 -8.96 -6.15
N GLN A 11 -28.53 -9.74 -5.19
CA GLN A 11 -27.86 -9.92 -3.89
C GLN A 11 -26.53 -10.65 -4.01
N TYR A 12 -26.46 -11.69 -4.85
CA TYR A 12 -25.21 -12.41 -5.10
C TYR A 12 -24.17 -11.52 -5.77
N GLU A 13 -24.57 -10.71 -6.76
CA GLU A 13 -23.67 -9.77 -7.42
C GLU A 13 -23.19 -8.67 -6.48
N ALA A 14 -24.06 -8.14 -5.61
CA ALA A 14 -23.67 -7.18 -4.59
C ALA A 14 -22.68 -7.79 -3.58
N ALA A 15 -22.90 -9.03 -3.14
CA ALA A 15 -21.99 -9.75 -2.25
C ALA A 15 -20.65 -10.06 -2.93
N TYR A 16 -20.67 -10.47 -4.21
CA TYR A 16 -19.47 -10.74 -4.98
C TYR A 16 -18.64 -9.46 -5.20
N ARG A 17 -19.29 -8.34 -5.57
CA ARG A 17 -18.62 -7.04 -5.70
C ARG A 17 -18.05 -6.57 -4.35
N GLY A 18 -18.83 -6.64 -3.28
CA GLY A 18 -18.37 -6.30 -1.94
C GLY A 18 -17.18 -7.15 -1.49
N GLY A 19 -17.21 -8.46 -1.75
CA GLY A 19 -16.10 -9.36 -1.46
C GLY A 19 -14.86 -9.06 -2.31
N ARG A 20 -15.02 -8.82 -3.61
CA ARG A 20 -13.93 -8.43 -4.51
C ARG A 20 -13.28 -7.12 -4.05
N ASP A 21 -14.09 -6.11 -3.74
CA ASP A 21 -13.60 -4.80 -3.35
C ASP A 21 -12.90 -4.84 -1.98
N ALA A 22 -13.38 -5.68 -1.05
CA ALA A 22 -12.69 -5.96 0.21
C ALA A 22 -11.32 -6.62 -0.01
N VAL A 23 -11.24 -7.63 -0.88
CA VAL A 23 -9.97 -8.30 -1.22
C VAL A 23 -8.99 -7.31 -1.87
N LEU A 24 -9.46 -6.50 -2.81
CA LEU A 24 -8.64 -5.47 -3.45
C LEU A 24 -8.14 -4.43 -2.44
N SER A 25 -8.99 -4.03 -1.49
CA SER A 25 -8.60 -3.11 -0.41
C SER A 25 -7.49 -3.70 0.46
N VAL A 26 -7.60 -4.97 0.85
CA VAL A 26 -6.57 -5.68 1.63
C VAL A 26 -5.27 -5.80 0.84
N LEU A 27 -5.33 -6.24 -0.42
CA LEU A 27 -4.14 -6.38 -1.28
C LEU A 27 -3.44 -5.04 -1.47
N SER A 28 -4.20 -3.98 -1.71
CA SER A 28 -3.69 -2.62 -1.82
C SER A 28 -3.03 -2.17 -0.51
N GLY A 29 -3.62 -2.48 0.66
CA GLY A 29 -3.01 -2.19 1.95
C GLY A 29 -1.68 -2.93 2.17
N VAL A 30 -1.62 -4.22 1.81
CA VAL A 30 -0.38 -5.01 1.89
C VAL A 30 0.70 -4.43 0.98
N MET A 31 0.34 -4.00 -0.23
CA MET A 31 1.27 -3.34 -1.15
C MET A 31 1.90 -2.10 -0.51
N TRP A 32 1.10 -1.26 0.15
CA TRP A 32 1.61 -0.07 0.83
C TRP A 32 2.53 -0.40 2.01
N VAL A 33 2.24 -1.45 2.79
CA VAL A 33 3.16 -1.94 3.84
C VAL A 33 4.49 -2.37 3.24
N VAL A 34 4.47 -3.14 2.15
CA VAL A 34 5.69 -3.59 1.46
C VAL A 34 6.49 -2.41 0.92
N LEU A 35 5.83 -1.45 0.28
CA LEU A 35 6.48 -0.23 -0.22
C LEU A 35 7.13 0.57 0.92
N GLY A 36 6.43 0.75 2.04
CA GLY A 36 6.97 1.40 3.23
C GLY A 36 8.22 0.70 3.77
N ALA A 37 8.18 -0.63 3.87
CA ALA A 37 9.31 -1.44 4.32
C ALA A 37 10.51 -1.34 3.37
N VAL A 38 10.27 -1.34 2.06
CA VAL A 38 11.33 -1.12 1.05
C VAL A 38 11.96 0.26 1.20
N GLY A 39 11.15 1.31 1.40
CA GLY A 39 11.67 2.66 1.61
C GLY A 39 12.55 2.78 2.85
N VAL A 40 12.14 2.17 3.97
CA VAL A 40 12.96 2.10 5.20
C VAL A 40 14.24 1.30 4.96
N GLY A 41 14.15 0.19 4.22
CA GLY A 41 15.30 -0.62 3.83
C GLY A 41 16.34 0.17 3.02
N LEU A 42 15.90 1.01 2.07
CA LEU A 42 16.80 1.88 1.30
C LEU A 42 17.50 2.89 2.20
N LEU A 43 16.78 3.52 3.14
CA LEU A 43 17.38 4.44 4.11
C LEU A 43 18.42 3.74 4.98
N TRP A 44 18.14 2.52 5.43
CA TRP A 44 19.06 1.70 6.21
C TRP A 44 20.32 1.33 5.43
N MET A 45 20.18 0.91 4.17
CA MET A 45 21.32 0.62 3.29
C MET A 45 22.19 1.86 3.04
N THR A 46 21.58 3.04 2.92
CA THR A 46 22.33 4.30 2.83
C THR A 46 23.09 4.60 4.12
N ALA A 47 22.48 4.38 5.29
CA ALA A 47 23.17 4.53 6.56
C ALA A 47 24.40 3.60 6.66
N ILE A 48 24.27 2.34 6.23
CA ILE A 48 25.38 1.39 6.16
C ILE A 48 26.48 1.88 5.20
N ALA A 49 26.11 2.38 4.03
CA ALA A 49 27.09 2.89 3.06
C ALA A 49 27.84 4.12 3.59
N LEU A 50 27.17 4.99 4.34
CA LEU A 50 27.78 6.13 5.02
C LEU A 50 28.78 5.67 6.08
N THR A 51 28.41 4.71 6.93
CA THR A 51 29.32 4.19 7.96
C THR A 51 30.52 3.46 7.37
N ASN A 52 30.37 2.85 6.19
CA ASN A 52 31.43 2.14 5.50
C ASN A 52 32.27 3.03 4.56
N GLY A 53 31.94 4.33 4.45
CA GLY A 53 32.63 5.25 3.54
C GLY A 53 32.44 4.93 2.05
N THR A 54 31.44 4.13 1.70
CA THR A 54 31.11 3.74 0.31
C THR A 54 29.93 4.51 -0.27
N ALA A 55 29.44 5.52 0.46
CA ALA A 55 28.37 6.39 -0.02
C ALA A 55 28.78 7.15 -1.28
N SER A 56 27.86 7.23 -2.23
CA SER A 56 28.00 7.96 -3.48
C SER A 56 26.73 8.77 -3.74
N LEU A 57 26.74 9.61 -4.78
CA LEU A 57 25.56 10.35 -5.21
C LEU A 57 24.36 9.41 -5.44
N ALA A 58 24.59 8.23 -6.02
CA ALA A 58 23.53 7.24 -6.26
C ALA A 58 22.88 6.75 -4.94
N THR A 59 23.68 6.58 -3.90
CA THR A 59 23.22 6.16 -2.58
C THR A 59 22.31 7.21 -1.93
N PHE A 60 22.63 8.50 -2.11
CA PHE A 60 21.78 9.60 -1.63
C PHE A 60 20.48 9.72 -2.42
N LEU A 61 20.51 9.50 -3.74
CA LEU A 61 19.28 9.47 -4.55
C LEU A 61 18.35 8.31 -4.16
N LEU A 62 18.91 7.13 -3.88
CA LEU A 62 18.16 5.99 -3.37
C LEU A 62 17.57 6.28 -1.98
N ALA A 63 18.29 6.99 -1.12
CA ALA A 63 17.79 7.41 0.18
C ALA A 63 16.60 8.38 0.04
N LEU A 64 16.71 9.36 -0.86
CA LEU A 64 15.63 10.31 -1.13
C LEU A 64 14.38 9.58 -1.66
N PHE A 65 14.57 8.68 -2.62
CA PHE A 65 13.49 7.84 -3.13
C PHE A 65 12.85 6.99 -2.03
N GLY A 66 13.67 6.36 -1.19
CA GLY A 66 13.21 5.60 -0.03
C GLY A 66 12.40 6.44 0.94
N ALA A 67 12.87 7.64 1.28
CA ALA A 67 12.15 8.58 2.14
C ALA A 67 10.78 8.96 1.56
N VAL A 68 10.71 9.29 0.27
CA VAL A 68 9.44 9.66 -0.39
C VAL A 68 8.46 8.49 -0.33
N ILE A 69 8.88 7.27 -0.69
CA ILE A 69 8.00 6.10 -0.65
C ILE A 69 7.54 5.79 0.78
N THR A 70 8.43 5.86 1.77
CA THR A 70 8.05 5.63 3.16
C THR A 70 7.00 6.63 3.64
N VAL A 71 7.13 7.91 3.29
CA VAL A 71 6.13 8.93 3.65
C VAL A 71 4.80 8.65 2.97
N LEU A 72 4.80 8.37 1.66
CA LEU A 72 3.56 8.05 0.91
C LEU A 72 2.87 6.80 1.47
N ALA A 73 3.64 5.74 1.73
CA ALA A 73 3.11 4.53 2.34
C ALA A 73 2.57 4.78 3.75
N GLY A 74 3.27 5.59 4.55
CA GLY A 74 2.83 5.94 5.90
C GLY A 74 1.51 6.72 5.90
N ASP A 75 1.39 7.71 5.03
CA ASP A 75 0.18 8.52 4.89
C ASP A 75 -1.01 7.66 4.43
N GLU A 76 -0.79 6.80 3.44
CA GLU A 76 -1.82 5.92 2.90
C GLU A 76 -2.30 4.87 3.92
N LEU A 77 -1.38 4.26 4.68
CA LEU A 77 -1.72 3.34 5.76
C LEU A 77 -2.44 4.06 6.90
N TYR A 78 -2.04 5.29 7.23
CA TYR A 78 -2.69 6.10 8.25
C TYR A 78 -4.15 6.42 7.89
N HIS A 79 -4.43 6.79 6.65
CA HIS A 79 -5.80 7.03 6.17
C HIS A 79 -6.67 5.77 6.28
N ARG A 80 -6.12 4.61 5.89
CA ARG A 80 -6.82 3.32 5.99
C ARG A 80 -7.13 2.92 7.43
N LEU A 81 -6.17 3.10 8.34
CA LEU A 81 -6.34 2.74 9.76
C LEU A 81 -7.40 3.61 10.46
N LEU A 82 -7.56 4.87 10.06
CA LEU A 82 -8.56 5.77 10.62
C LEU A 82 -9.92 5.71 9.91
N GLY A 83 -10.11 4.79 8.97
CA GLY A 83 -11.35 4.68 8.19
C GLY A 83 -11.61 5.89 7.29
N ARG A 84 -10.58 6.68 6.98
CA ARG A 84 -10.64 7.77 6.01
C ARG A 84 -10.49 7.20 4.61
N THR A 85 -10.97 7.95 3.61
CA THR A 85 -10.80 7.59 2.21
C THR A 85 -9.31 7.50 1.90
N PRO A 86 -8.81 6.34 1.43
CA PRO A 86 -7.43 6.23 0.94
C PRO A 86 -7.20 7.20 -0.22
N ILE A 87 -5.98 7.71 -0.35
CA ILE A 87 -5.61 8.65 -1.41
C ILE A 87 -5.32 7.87 -2.69
N PHE A 88 -4.81 6.62 -2.57
CA PHE A 88 -4.37 5.77 -3.68
C PHE A 88 -4.88 4.33 -3.64
#